data_AF-A0A7K8N6U5-F1
#
_entry.id   AF-A0A7K8N6U5-F1
#
_cell.length_a   1.000
_cell.length_b   1.000
_cell.length_c   1.000
_cell.angle_alpha   90.00
_cell.angle_beta   90.00
_cell.angle_gamma   90.00
#
_symmetry.space_group_name_H-M   'P 1'
#
loop_
_entity.id
_entity.type
_entity.pdbx_description
1 polymer ?
#
loop_
_entity_poly.entity_id
_entity_poly.type
_entity_poly.pdbx_seq_one_letter_code
_entity_poly.pdbx_strand_id
1 'polypeptide(L)'
;YFSSSNSLISFQVRLAIAEKALKCEEHDVNLPLSEHNEPWFMRLNSSGEVPVLIHGENIICEATQIIDYLEATFVDEEVPRLMPEEGSMYYPRVQHYRELLDSLPMDAYTHGCILHPELTVDSLIPAYATTRIRSQISNTESELKKLAEENPDLQDAYIAKQKRLKSKLLDHDNIKYLKKILDELEKVLDQVETELQRRNEETPEDGNQPWLCGEFFSLADVSLAVTLHRLKFLGLARRNWGNGKRPNLEAYYERVLKRKAFYKVLGHVNNILISAVLPTAFRVAKKRAPRVLGTTLLVGMLAGMGYFAFMCLRKRFANMMLSIKTRQNYF
;
A
#
# COMPACT_ATOMS: atom_id res chain seq x y z
N TYR A 1 8.12 -5.88 -9.95
CA TYR A 1 7.26 -4.69 -9.69
C TYR A 1 7.11 -4.49 -8.20
N PHE A 2 7.59 -3.36 -7.67
CA PHE A 2 7.50 -3.02 -6.25
C PHE A 2 6.22 -2.23 -6.00
N SER A 3 5.42 -2.67 -5.04
CA SER A 3 4.14 -2.04 -4.72
C SER A 3 3.78 -2.24 -3.26
N SER A 4 2.74 -1.58 -2.78
CA SER A 4 2.23 -1.80 -1.42
C SER A 4 0.78 -2.24 -1.43
N SER A 5 0.45 -3.23 -0.60
CA SER A 5 -0.93 -3.67 -0.35
C SER A 5 -1.84 -2.61 0.30
N ASN A 6 -1.31 -1.43 0.64
CA ASN A 6 -2.06 -0.33 1.28
C ASN A 6 -1.98 0.99 0.49
N SER A 7 -1.39 1.00 -0.70
CA SER A 7 -1.28 2.19 -1.56
C SER A 7 -2.31 2.15 -2.67
N LEU A 8 -3.12 3.22 -2.78
CA LEU A 8 -4.09 3.38 -3.86
C LEU A 8 -3.42 3.32 -5.24
N ILE A 9 -2.36 4.10 -5.41
CA ILE A 9 -1.66 4.24 -6.69
C ILE A 9 -1.04 2.88 -7.09
N SER A 10 -0.58 2.09 -6.11
CA SER A 10 -0.18 0.70 -6.35
C SER A 10 -1.32 -0.17 -6.87
N PHE A 11 -2.56 0.03 -6.41
CA PHE A 11 -3.70 -0.74 -6.90
C PHE A 11 -4.09 -0.42 -8.34
N GLN A 12 -3.96 0.84 -8.78
CA GLN A 12 -4.24 1.20 -10.19
C GLN A 12 -3.34 0.40 -11.14
N VAL A 13 -2.04 0.40 -10.89
CA VAL A 13 -1.07 -0.33 -11.72
C VAL A 13 -1.27 -1.85 -11.59
N ARG A 14 -1.51 -2.38 -10.38
CA ARG A 14 -1.78 -3.82 -10.20
C ARG A 14 -3.04 -4.27 -10.91
N LEU A 15 -4.09 -3.44 -10.89
CA LEU A 15 -5.32 -3.72 -11.60
C LEU A 15 -5.10 -3.69 -13.12
N ALA A 16 -4.34 -2.71 -13.63
CA ALA A 16 -3.96 -2.66 -15.05
C ALA A 16 -3.18 -3.92 -15.47
N ILE A 17 -2.15 -4.31 -14.70
CA ILE A 17 -1.38 -5.55 -14.93
C ILE A 17 -2.31 -6.78 -14.96
N ALA A 18 -3.24 -6.86 -14.01
CA ALA A 18 -4.16 -8.00 -13.89
C ALA A 18 -5.21 -8.05 -15.02
N GLU A 19 -5.78 -6.92 -15.43
CA GLU A 19 -6.74 -6.83 -16.54
C GLU A 19 -6.06 -7.14 -17.89
N LYS A 20 -4.80 -6.75 -18.07
CA LYS A 20 -3.97 -7.14 -19.22
C LYS A 20 -3.45 -8.58 -19.16
N ALA A 21 -3.76 -9.32 -18.09
CA ALA A 21 -3.29 -10.68 -17.84
C ALA A 21 -1.74 -10.85 -17.89
N LEU A 22 -1.00 -9.79 -17.59
CA LEU A 22 0.46 -9.81 -17.64
C LEU A 22 1.05 -10.61 -16.49
N LYS A 23 2.09 -11.39 -16.78
CA LYS A 23 2.90 -12.06 -15.76
C LYS A 23 3.86 -11.04 -15.18
N CYS A 24 3.65 -10.66 -13.92
CA CYS A 24 4.50 -9.71 -13.22
C CYS A 24 4.86 -10.25 -11.85
N GLU A 25 6.15 -10.28 -11.52
CA GLU A 25 6.60 -10.59 -10.17
C GLU A 25 6.36 -9.38 -9.26
N GLU A 26 5.49 -9.55 -8.26
CA GLU A 26 5.16 -8.51 -7.29
C GLU A 26 6.06 -8.61 -6.05
N HIS A 27 6.69 -7.50 -5.66
CA HIS A 27 7.42 -7.34 -4.41
C HIS A 27 6.68 -6.35 -3.50
N ASP A 28 6.16 -6.84 -2.37
CA ASP A 28 5.42 -5.99 -1.42
C ASP A 28 6.38 -5.18 -0.54
N VAL A 29 6.31 -3.85 -0.66
CA VAL A 29 6.99 -2.86 0.17
C VAL A 29 6.06 -2.46 1.31
N ASN A 30 6.44 -2.82 2.53
CA ASN A 30 5.60 -2.59 3.71
C ASN A 30 5.76 -1.14 4.21
N LEU A 31 4.77 -0.32 3.91
CA LEU A 31 4.73 1.09 4.32
C LEU A 31 4.62 1.24 5.85
N PRO A 32 3.80 0.47 6.59
CA PRO A 32 3.78 0.51 8.05
C PRO A 32 5.14 0.26 8.73
N LEU A 33 6.03 -0.52 8.11
CA LEU A 33 7.39 -0.79 8.59
C LEU A 33 8.44 0.14 7.97
N SER A 34 8.05 1.24 7.34
CA SER A 34 8.96 2.22 6.73
C SER A 34 9.90 1.64 5.67
N GLU A 35 9.58 0.51 5.02
CA GLU A 35 10.53 -0.12 4.08
C GLU A 35 10.86 0.73 2.86
N HIS A 36 9.90 1.54 2.42
CA HIS A 36 10.06 2.58 1.40
C HIS A 36 11.04 3.70 1.79
N ASN A 37 11.51 3.75 3.03
CA ASN A 37 12.58 4.62 3.50
C ASN A 37 13.93 3.89 3.58
N GLU A 38 13.96 2.55 3.49
CA GLU A 38 15.21 1.81 3.58
C GLU A 38 16.13 2.17 2.39
N PRO A 39 17.46 2.22 2.59
CA PRO A 39 18.40 2.72 1.58
C PRO A 39 18.30 1.98 0.24
N TRP A 40 18.04 0.66 0.27
CA TRP A 40 17.91 -0.14 -0.95
C TRP A 40 16.72 0.31 -1.81
N PHE A 41 15.62 0.73 -1.21
CA PHE A 41 14.44 1.20 -1.94
C PHE A 41 14.63 2.65 -2.40
N MET A 42 15.24 3.49 -1.55
CA MET A 42 15.56 4.88 -1.89
C MET A 42 16.54 4.99 -3.07
N ARG A 43 17.42 3.99 -3.27
CA ARG A 43 18.27 3.87 -4.47
C ARG A 43 17.47 3.53 -5.74
N LEU A 44 16.34 2.83 -5.61
CA LEU A 44 15.45 2.56 -6.74
C LEU A 44 14.59 3.78 -7.07
N ASN A 45 14.05 4.43 -6.05
CA ASN A 45 13.25 5.65 -6.17
C ASN A 45 13.64 6.62 -5.06
N SER A 46 14.32 7.72 -5.41
CA SER A 46 14.75 8.75 -4.46
C SER A 46 13.58 9.51 -3.82
N SER A 47 12.39 9.47 -4.42
CA SER A 47 11.16 9.95 -3.75
C SER A 47 10.73 9.04 -2.61
N GLY A 48 11.14 7.77 -2.67
CA GLY A 48 10.76 6.68 -1.79
C GLY A 48 9.26 6.43 -1.79
N GLU A 49 8.65 6.54 -2.97
CA GLU A 49 7.24 6.29 -3.20
C GLU A 49 7.07 4.99 -3.99
N VAL A 50 5.93 4.33 -3.78
CA VAL A 50 5.50 3.16 -4.53
C VAL A 50 4.37 3.59 -5.47
N PRO A 51 4.23 2.99 -6.66
CA PRO A 51 4.96 1.80 -7.12
C PRO A 51 6.28 2.07 -7.88
N VAL A 52 7.05 1.01 -8.14
CA VAL A 52 8.22 1.03 -9.04
C VAL A 52 8.17 -0.19 -9.96
N LEU A 53 8.15 0.02 -11.27
CA LEU A 53 8.30 -1.04 -12.26
C LEU A 53 9.77 -1.17 -12.65
N ILE A 54 10.25 -2.41 -12.69
CA ILE A 54 11.55 -2.76 -13.28
C ILE A 54 11.27 -3.71 -14.44
N HIS A 55 11.74 -3.37 -15.64
CA HIS A 55 11.65 -4.22 -16.82
C HIS A 55 12.92 -4.09 -17.66
N GLY A 56 13.76 -5.13 -17.62
CA GLY A 56 15.12 -5.08 -18.18
C GLY A 56 15.96 -4.02 -17.44
N GLU A 57 16.48 -3.06 -18.20
CA GLU A 57 17.25 -1.92 -17.66
C GLU A 57 16.36 -0.72 -17.27
N ASN A 58 15.06 -0.77 -17.58
CA ASN A 58 14.14 0.33 -17.30
C ASN A 58 13.66 0.29 -15.85
N ILE A 59 13.79 1.43 -15.15
CA ILE A 59 13.21 1.68 -13.83
C ILE A 59 12.22 2.84 -13.97
N ILE A 60 10.94 2.58 -13.73
CA ILE A 60 9.87 3.55 -13.89
C ILE A 60 9.15 3.70 -12.54
N CYS A 61 9.10 4.92 -12.02
CA CYS A 61 8.61 5.21 -10.65
C CYS A 61 7.25 5.89 -10.62
N GLU A 62 6.81 6.48 -11.73
CA GLU A 62 5.53 7.19 -11.81
C GLU A 62 4.43 6.26 -12.32
N ALA A 63 3.32 6.14 -11.58
CA ALA A 63 2.28 5.16 -11.89
C ALA A 63 1.63 5.36 -13.26
N THR A 64 1.36 6.62 -13.65
CA THR A 64 0.84 6.96 -14.97
C THR A 64 1.80 6.50 -16.07
N GLN A 65 3.10 6.78 -15.90
CA GLN A 65 4.13 6.35 -16.84
C GLN A 65 4.29 4.83 -16.87
N ILE A 66 4.14 4.15 -15.73
CA ILE A 66 4.14 2.68 -15.70
C ILE A 66 2.97 2.15 -16.54
N ILE A 67 1.76 2.67 -16.34
CA ILE A 67 0.57 2.24 -17.09
C ILE A 67 0.75 2.52 -18.59
N ASP A 68 1.23 3.71 -18.97
CA ASP A 68 1.50 4.06 -20.36
C ASP A 68 2.57 3.15 -20.98
N TYR A 69 3.64 2.86 -20.22
CA TYR A 69 4.67 1.91 -20.63
C TYR A 69 4.11 0.51 -20.86
N LEU A 70 3.23 0.03 -19.97
CA LEU A 70 2.58 -1.28 -20.11
C LEU A 70 1.69 -1.33 -21.35
N GLU A 71 0.92 -0.27 -21.62
CA GLU A 71 0.09 -0.17 -22.82
C GLU A 71 0.91 -0.11 -24.11
N ALA A 72 2.03 0.61 -24.12
CA ALA A 72 2.87 0.75 -25.31
C ALA A 72 3.76 -0.48 -25.57
N THR A 73 4.20 -1.17 -24.52
CA THR A 73 5.19 -2.26 -24.63
C THR A 73 4.54 -3.62 -24.87
N PHE A 74 3.41 -3.91 -24.21
CA PHE A 74 2.77 -5.23 -24.24
C PHE A 74 1.52 -5.20 -25.11
N VAL A 75 1.76 -5.24 -26.43
CA VAL A 75 0.76 -5.14 -27.49
C VAL A 75 0.75 -6.44 -28.30
N ASP A 76 0.16 -7.48 -27.74
CA ASP A 76 -0.04 -8.78 -28.41
C ASP A 76 -1.54 -9.02 -28.59
N GLU A 77 -1.95 -9.86 -29.54
CA GLU A 77 -3.37 -10.20 -29.79
C GLU A 77 -4.03 -10.81 -28.55
N GLU A 78 -3.27 -11.56 -27.76
CA GLU A 78 -3.74 -12.19 -26.51
C GLU A 78 -3.75 -11.23 -25.31
N VAL A 79 -3.17 -10.03 -25.43
CA VAL A 79 -3.07 -9.06 -24.34
C VAL A 79 -4.12 -7.97 -24.52
N PRO A 80 -5.13 -7.88 -23.64
CA PRO A 80 -6.15 -6.84 -23.73
C PRO A 80 -5.52 -5.43 -23.71
N ARG A 81 -6.05 -4.55 -24.57
CA ARG A 81 -5.77 -3.12 -24.52
C ARG A 81 -6.78 -2.44 -23.60
N LEU A 82 -6.28 -1.57 -22.72
CA LEU A 82 -7.11 -0.78 -21.82
C LEU A 82 -7.24 0.66 -22.31
N MET A 83 -6.33 1.10 -23.19
CA MET A 83 -6.46 2.31 -23.97
C MET A 83 -6.89 1.96 -25.39
N PRO A 84 -8.00 2.54 -25.90
CA PRO A 84 -8.38 2.36 -27.30
C PRO A 84 -7.36 3.07 -28.22
N GLU A 85 -7.42 2.80 -29.52
CA GLU A 85 -6.52 3.44 -30.50
C GLU A 85 -6.77 4.96 -30.57
N GLU A 86 -5.69 5.74 -30.74
CA GLU A 86 -5.74 7.22 -30.77
C GLU A 86 -6.76 7.80 -31.76
N GLY A 87 -6.98 7.14 -32.90
CA GLY A 87 -7.94 7.55 -33.92
C GLY A 87 -9.39 7.16 -33.63
N SER A 88 -9.66 6.38 -32.58
CA SER A 88 -11.01 5.92 -32.26
C SER A 88 -11.86 7.01 -31.59
N MET A 89 -13.18 6.93 -31.76
CA MET A 89 -14.12 7.84 -31.08
C MET A 89 -14.08 7.72 -29.55
N TYR A 90 -13.56 6.61 -29.01
CA TYR A 90 -13.50 6.36 -27.57
C TYR A 90 -12.25 6.97 -26.91
N TYR A 91 -11.15 7.11 -27.64
CA TYR A 91 -9.88 7.60 -27.13
C TYR A 91 -9.97 8.93 -26.37
N PRO A 92 -10.53 10.02 -26.93
CA PRO A 92 -10.60 11.29 -26.22
C PRO A 92 -11.43 11.20 -24.94
N ARG A 93 -12.44 10.33 -24.90
CA ARG A 93 -13.27 10.10 -23.71
C ARG A 93 -12.50 9.35 -22.63
N VAL A 94 -11.81 8.26 -22.98
CA VAL A 94 -10.98 7.50 -22.03
C VAL A 94 -9.88 8.39 -21.46
N GLN A 95 -9.22 9.18 -22.31
CA GLN A 95 -8.19 10.11 -21.87
C GLN A 95 -8.77 11.15 -20.90
N HIS A 96 -9.89 11.79 -21.24
CA HIS A 96 -10.52 12.80 -20.39
C HIS A 96 -10.87 12.26 -18.99
N TYR A 97 -11.55 11.12 -18.90
CA TYR A 97 -11.95 10.57 -17.60
C TYR A 97 -10.76 10.03 -16.81
N ARG A 98 -9.77 9.44 -17.46
CA ARG A 98 -8.52 9.04 -16.80
C ARG A 98 -7.84 10.25 -16.16
N GLU A 99 -7.62 11.32 -16.92
CA GLU A 99 -6.99 12.56 -16.41
C GLU A 99 -7.81 13.17 -15.26
N LEU A 100 -9.14 13.24 -15.43
CA LEU A 100 -10.05 13.77 -14.41
C LEU A 100 -9.95 12.98 -13.09
N LEU A 101 -9.97 11.65 -13.16
CA LEU A 101 -9.94 10.78 -12.00
C LEU A 101 -8.54 10.73 -11.35
N ASP A 102 -7.48 10.70 -12.15
CA ASP A 102 -6.10 10.68 -11.64
C ASP A 102 -5.69 12.03 -11.04
N SER A 103 -6.39 13.13 -11.36
CA SER A 103 -6.18 14.44 -10.75
C SER A 103 -6.70 14.56 -9.31
N LEU A 104 -7.50 13.59 -8.85
CA LEU A 104 -8.08 13.62 -7.51
C LEU A 104 -6.99 13.47 -6.43
N PRO A 105 -6.95 14.36 -5.42
CA PRO A 105 -5.96 14.32 -4.34
C PRO A 105 -6.28 13.20 -3.31
N MET A 106 -6.11 11.95 -3.72
CA MET A 106 -6.50 10.77 -2.94
C MET A 106 -5.69 10.62 -1.63
N ASP A 107 -4.47 11.16 -1.58
CA ASP A 107 -3.68 11.23 -0.36
C ASP A 107 -4.27 12.23 0.64
N ALA A 108 -4.75 13.38 0.18
CA ALA A 108 -5.43 14.36 1.03
C ALA A 108 -6.74 13.79 1.60
N TYR A 109 -7.55 13.09 0.79
CA TYR A 109 -8.74 12.40 1.30
C TYR A 109 -8.38 11.33 2.33
N THR A 110 -7.36 10.52 2.05
CA THR A 110 -6.93 9.45 2.95
C THR A 110 -6.51 10.01 4.31
N HIS A 111 -5.56 10.95 4.34
CA HIS A 111 -5.03 11.47 5.59
C HIS A 111 -6.07 12.35 6.29
N GLY A 112 -6.78 13.18 5.53
CA GLY A 112 -7.83 14.04 6.04
C GLY A 112 -8.94 13.26 6.74
N CYS A 113 -9.43 12.18 6.16
CA CYS A 113 -10.45 11.33 6.78
C CYS A 113 -9.96 10.56 8.02
N ILE A 114 -8.66 10.25 8.10
CA ILE A 114 -8.07 9.66 9.32
C ILE A 114 -8.03 10.70 10.44
N LEU A 115 -7.70 11.96 10.12
CA LEU A 115 -7.58 13.06 11.08
C LEU A 115 -8.93 13.63 11.52
N HIS A 116 -9.92 13.63 10.63
CA HIS A 116 -11.26 14.20 10.80
C HIS A 116 -12.34 13.11 10.59
N PRO A 117 -12.40 12.08 11.45
CA PRO A 117 -13.30 10.93 11.27
C PRO A 117 -14.79 11.32 11.26
N GLU A 118 -15.16 12.46 11.84
CA GLU A 118 -16.52 13.01 11.84
C GLU A 118 -17.06 13.35 10.44
N LEU A 119 -16.19 13.41 9.43
CA LEU A 119 -16.57 13.63 8.03
C LEU A 119 -16.96 12.34 7.29
N THR A 120 -16.83 11.18 7.95
CA THR A 120 -17.00 9.86 7.34
C THR A 120 -18.07 9.04 8.07
N VAL A 121 -18.71 8.12 7.35
CA VAL A 121 -19.72 7.21 7.90
C VAL A 121 -19.41 5.81 7.40
N ASP A 122 -19.44 4.81 8.29
CA ASP A 122 -19.10 3.41 7.97
C ASP A 122 -17.66 3.24 7.45
N SER A 123 -16.72 4.07 7.96
CA SER A 123 -15.30 3.97 7.63
C SER A 123 -14.72 2.64 8.12
N LEU A 124 -13.90 2.01 7.27
CA LEU A 124 -13.19 0.78 7.61
C LEU A 124 -11.86 1.06 8.33
N ILE A 125 -11.46 2.33 8.46
CA ILE A 125 -10.24 2.72 9.16
C ILE A 125 -10.37 2.37 10.66
N PRO A 126 -9.37 1.72 11.29
CA PRO A 126 -9.43 1.39 12.70
C PRO A 126 -9.32 2.65 13.55
N ALA A 127 -10.14 2.76 14.61
CA ALA A 127 -10.17 3.93 15.49
C ALA A 127 -8.80 4.33 16.08
N TYR A 128 -7.92 3.35 16.33
CA TYR A 128 -6.57 3.63 16.85
C TYR A 128 -5.66 4.37 15.85
N ALA A 129 -5.98 4.32 14.54
CA ALA A 129 -5.15 4.94 13.50
C ALA A 129 -5.07 6.46 13.69
N THR A 130 -6.18 7.11 14.04
CA THR A 130 -6.24 8.56 14.32
C THR A 130 -5.32 8.95 15.48
N THR A 131 -5.28 8.16 16.56
CA THR A 131 -4.40 8.44 17.71
C THR A 131 -2.92 8.20 17.40
N ARG A 132 -2.63 7.29 16.47
CA ARG A 132 -1.25 6.91 16.12
C ARG A 132 -0.64 7.71 14.99
N ILE A 133 -1.44 8.32 14.12
CA ILE A 133 -0.89 8.97 12.92
C ILE A 133 0.10 10.09 13.29
N ARG A 134 -0.23 10.95 14.27
CA ARG A 134 0.65 12.02 14.75
C ARG A 134 1.98 11.51 15.31
N SER A 135 1.96 10.46 16.11
CA SER A 135 3.20 9.89 16.66
C SER A 135 4.01 9.16 15.59
N GLN A 136 3.35 8.45 14.68
CA GLN A 136 4.01 7.80 13.55
C GLN A 136 4.74 8.82 12.67
N ILE A 137 4.11 9.95 12.37
CA ILE A 137 4.73 11.06 11.62
C ILE A 137 6.02 11.55 12.28
N SER A 138 5.96 11.89 13.58
CA SER A 138 7.13 12.42 14.29
C SER A 138 8.26 11.40 14.34
N ASN A 139 7.92 10.12 14.50
CA ASN A 139 8.88 9.03 14.44
C ASN A 139 9.52 8.91 13.05
N THR A 140 8.72 8.99 11.98
CA THR A 140 9.23 8.96 10.59
C THR A 140 10.16 10.12 10.30
N GLU A 141 9.86 11.34 10.77
CA GLU A 141 10.75 12.50 10.60
C GLU A 141 12.14 12.27 11.22
N SER A 142 12.16 11.74 12.44
CA SER A 142 13.39 11.38 13.16
C SER A 142 14.16 10.23 12.48
N GLU A 143 13.43 9.21 12.02
CA GLU A 143 13.99 8.08 11.28
C GLU A 143 14.65 8.53 9.97
N LEU A 144 13.98 9.39 9.18
CA LEU A 144 14.53 9.94 7.94
C LEU A 144 15.80 10.76 8.19
N LYS A 145 15.84 11.55 9.26
CA LYS A 145 17.03 12.30 9.65
C LYS A 145 18.21 11.37 9.94
N LYS A 146 17.96 10.32 10.73
CA LYS A 146 18.97 9.31 11.04
C LYS A 146 19.48 8.60 9.77
N LEU A 147 18.57 8.21 8.88
CA LEU A 147 18.94 7.56 7.63
C LEU A 147 19.77 8.46 6.71
N ALA A 148 19.51 9.77 6.72
CA ALA A 148 20.30 10.76 6.00
C ALA A 148 21.74 10.87 6.53
N GLU A 149 21.92 10.76 7.85
CA GLU A 149 23.23 10.75 8.50
C GLU A 149 24.00 9.44 8.21
N GLU A 150 23.29 8.30 8.21
CA GLU A 150 23.88 6.97 7.98
C GLU A 150 24.19 6.68 6.51
N ASN A 151 23.54 7.37 5.57
CA ASN A 151 23.68 7.15 4.13
C ASN A 151 23.96 8.49 3.40
N PRO A 152 25.22 8.97 3.42
CA PRO A 152 25.57 10.28 2.86
C PRO A 152 25.19 10.48 1.40
N ASP A 153 25.22 9.42 0.59
CA ASP A 153 24.88 9.46 -0.82
C ASP A 153 23.37 9.58 -1.10
N LEU A 154 22.52 9.32 -0.09
CA LEU A 154 21.06 9.50 -0.15
C LEU A 154 20.59 10.70 0.67
N GLN A 155 21.51 11.49 1.24
CA GLN A 155 21.20 12.57 2.18
C GLN A 155 20.18 13.56 1.60
N ASP A 156 20.40 14.04 0.38
CA ASP A 156 19.50 14.99 -0.29
C ASP A 156 18.10 14.39 -0.53
N ALA A 157 18.03 13.09 -0.88
CA ALA A 157 16.78 12.40 -1.10
C ALA A 157 15.96 12.29 0.19
N TYR A 158 16.60 11.97 1.31
CA TYR A 158 15.95 11.92 2.63
C TYR A 158 15.50 13.30 3.10
N ILE A 159 16.31 14.35 2.93
CA ILE A 159 15.94 15.73 3.27
C ILE A 159 14.75 16.19 2.43
N ALA A 160 14.76 15.92 1.13
CA ALA A 160 13.64 16.25 0.25
C ALA A 160 12.35 15.53 0.67
N LYS A 161 12.45 14.24 1.03
CA LYS A 161 11.32 13.45 1.54
C LYS A 161 10.77 14.00 2.85
N GLN A 162 11.63 14.39 3.78
CA GLN A 162 11.24 15.02 5.04
C GLN A 162 10.45 16.31 4.80
N LYS A 163 10.92 17.17 3.89
CA LYS A 163 10.24 18.41 3.52
C LYS A 163 8.85 18.15 2.92
N ARG A 164 8.73 17.15 2.02
CA ARG A 164 7.44 16.74 1.43
C ARG A 164 6.46 16.24 2.49
N LEU A 165 6.92 15.37 3.40
CA LEU A 165 6.10 14.84 4.49
C LEU A 165 5.51 15.96 5.35
N LYS A 166 6.34 16.94 5.73
CA LYS A 166 5.91 18.08 6.55
C LYS A 166 4.87 18.96 5.85
N SER A 167 5.02 19.20 4.55
CA SER A 167 4.05 19.98 3.77
C SER A 167 2.70 19.28 3.69
N LYS A 168 2.67 18.00 3.26
CA LYS A 168 1.43 17.22 3.11
C LYS A 168 0.60 17.21 4.40
N LEU A 169 1.25 17.18 5.56
CA LEU A 169 0.56 17.16 6.84
C LEU A 169 -0.15 18.45 7.20
N LEU A 170 0.51 19.58 6.99
CA LEU A 170 -0.08 20.89 7.25
C LEU A 170 -1.33 21.08 6.38
N ASP A 171 -1.24 20.64 5.12
CA ASP A 171 -2.34 20.77 4.17
C ASP A 171 -3.50 19.82 4.53
N HIS A 172 -3.21 18.58 4.93
CA HIS A 172 -4.23 17.56 5.19
C HIS A 172 -4.95 17.71 6.53
N ASP A 173 -4.37 18.41 7.52
CA ASP A 173 -5.05 18.69 8.80
C ASP A 173 -6.05 19.87 8.69
N ASN A 174 -6.04 20.60 7.58
CA ASN A 174 -6.94 21.73 7.38
C ASN A 174 -8.36 21.27 6.96
N ILE A 175 -9.28 21.23 7.93
CA ILE A 175 -10.67 20.81 7.70
C ILE A 175 -11.41 21.66 6.65
N LYS A 176 -11.10 22.96 6.50
CA LYS A 176 -11.75 23.83 5.50
C LYS A 176 -11.30 23.44 4.10
N TYR A 177 -10.01 23.20 3.93
CA TYR A 177 -9.44 22.68 2.68
C TYR A 177 -10.02 21.30 2.37
N LEU A 178 -10.05 20.39 3.35
CA LEU A 178 -10.59 19.04 3.19
C LEU A 178 -12.06 19.06 2.73
N LYS A 179 -12.91 19.90 3.34
CA LYS A 179 -14.30 20.06 2.90
C LYS A 179 -14.38 20.54 1.44
N LYS A 180 -13.58 21.54 1.07
CA LYS A 180 -13.52 22.05 -0.30
C LYS A 180 -13.17 20.95 -1.31
N ILE A 181 -12.12 20.17 -1.08
CA ILE A 181 -11.71 19.12 -2.02
C ILE A 181 -12.68 17.93 -2.05
N LEU A 182 -13.43 17.70 -0.98
CA LEU A 182 -14.52 16.71 -0.96
C LEU A 182 -15.75 17.22 -1.76
N ASP A 183 -16.03 18.52 -1.75
CA ASP A 183 -17.08 19.10 -2.58
C ASP A 183 -16.68 19.09 -4.07
N GLU A 184 -15.39 19.25 -4.38
CA GLU A 184 -14.84 19.08 -5.74
C GLU A 184 -14.95 17.62 -6.21
N LEU A 185 -14.65 16.64 -5.33
CA LEU A 185 -14.88 15.22 -5.61
C LEU A 185 -16.34 14.95 -5.97
N GLU A 186 -17.29 15.52 -5.24
CA GLU A 186 -18.71 15.34 -5.54
C GLU A 186 -19.07 15.80 -6.95
N LYS A 187 -18.49 16.91 -7.43
CA LYS A 187 -18.70 17.41 -8.80
C LYS A 187 -18.08 16.50 -9.86
N VAL A 188 -16.93 15.89 -9.57
CA VAL A 188 -16.33 14.87 -10.45
C VAL A 188 -17.26 13.66 -10.54
N LEU A 189 -17.80 13.20 -9.42
CA LEU A 189 -18.73 12.07 -9.42
C LEU A 189 -20.08 12.39 -10.07
N ASP A 190 -20.53 13.65 -10.08
CA ASP A 190 -21.69 14.07 -10.88
C ASP A 190 -21.44 13.96 -12.38
N GLN A 191 -20.22 14.31 -12.84
CA GLN A 191 -19.84 14.13 -14.24
C GLN A 191 -19.78 12.64 -14.62
N VAL A 192 -19.24 11.80 -13.73
CA VAL A 192 -19.20 10.35 -13.93
C VAL A 192 -20.63 9.75 -13.96
N GLU A 193 -21.50 10.15 -13.03
CA GLU A 193 -22.90 9.69 -12.99
C GLU A 193 -23.65 10.06 -14.28
N THR A 194 -23.51 11.30 -14.72
CA THR A 194 -24.14 11.80 -15.95
C THR A 194 -23.67 11.01 -17.16
N GLU A 195 -22.37 10.71 -17.24
CA GLU A 195 -21.84 9.91 -18.35
C GLU A 195 -22.32 8.47 -18.28
N LEU A 196 -22.32 7.83 -17.11
CA LEU A 196 -22.84 6.48 -16.95
C LEU A 196 -24.33 6.38 -17.33
N GLN A 197 -25.13 7.38 -16.95
CA GLN A 197 -26.52 7.47 -17.38
C GLN A 197 -26.62 7.56 -18.91
N ARG A 198 -25.87 8.48 -19.52
CA ARG A 198 -25.84 8.64 -20.98
C ARG A 198 -25.43 7.35 -21.70
N ARG A 199 -24.44 6.62 -21.17
CA ARG A 199 -24.03 5.32 -21.72
C ARG A 199 -25.18 4.32 -21.65
N ASN A 200 -25.89 4.24 -20.52
CA ASN A 200 -27.02 3.33 -20.37
C ASN A 200 -28.17 3.66 -21.35
N GLU A 201 -28.44 4.94 -21.59
CA GLU A 201 -29.47 5.38 -22.55
C GLU A 201 -29.08 5.10 -24.01
N GLU A 202 -27.80 5.15 -24.34
CA GLU A 202 -27.27 4.85 -25.68
C GLU A 202 -27.09 3.32 -25.93
N THR A 203 -27.17 2.49 -24.89
CA THR A 203 -27.00 1.03 -25.01
C THR A 203 -28.35 0.35 -25.25
N PRO A 204 -28.52 -0.49 -26.28
CA PRO A 204 -29.76 -1.24 -26.50
C PRO A 204 -30.13 -2.14 -25.32
N GLU A 205 -31.43 -2.40 -25.10
CA GLU A 205 -31.93 -3.22 -23.97
C GLU A 205 -31.34 -4.64 -23.91
N ASP A 206 -31.02 -5.23 -25.07
CA ASP A 206 -30.39 -6.56 -25.18
C ASP A 206 -28.85 -6.52 -25.12
N GLY A 207 -28.27 -5.32 -24.97
CA GLY A 207 -26.83 -5.09 -24.91
C GLY A 207 -26.25 -5.38 -23.53
N ASN A 208 -24.95 -5.68 -23.49
CA ASN A 208 -24.23 -5.71 -22.22
C ASN A 208 -24.18 -4.32 -21.60
N GLN A 209 -24.36 -4.21 -20.29
CA GLN A 209 -24.26 -2.91 -19.61
C GLN A 209 -22.88 -2.26 -19.86
N PRO A 210 -22.85 -0.99 -20.27
CA PRO A 210 -21.60 -0.32 -20.63
C PRO A 210 -20.72 -0.03 -19.41
N TRP A 211 -19.43 0.16 -19.70
CA TRP A 211 -18.44 0.75 -18.80
C TRP A 211 -18.41 2.27 -19.00
N LEU A 212 -17.54 2.98 -18.26
CA LEU A 212 -17.56 4.45 -18.22
C LEU A 212 -17.43 5.07 -19.62
N CYS A 213 -16.57 4.49 -20.46
CA CYS A 213 -16.26 5.07 -21.76
C CYS A 213 -16.80 4.30 -22.98
N GLY A 214 -17.40 3.12 -22.79
CA GLY A 214 -17.89 2.28 -23.89
C GLY A 214 -18.26 0.87 -23.43
N GLU A 215 -18.38 -0.07 -24.36
CA GLU A 215 -18.72 -1.48 -24.07
C GLU A 215 -17.53 -2.29 -23.50
N PHE A 216 -16.34 -1.69 -23.47
CA PHE A 216 -15.10 -2.31 -23.01
C PHE A 216 -14.58 -1.64 -21.72
N PHE A 217 -13.87 -2.42 -20.90
CA PHE A 217 -13.25 -1.93 -19.68
C PHE A 217 -11.91 -1.25 -20.01
N SER A 218 -11.77 0.02 -19.64
CA SER A 218 -10.67 0.88 -20.06
C SER A 218 -9.79 1.37 -18.89
N LEU A 219 -8.74 2.14 -19.19
CA LEU A 219 -7.93 2.81 -18.16
C LEU A 219 -8.75 3.79 -17.30
N ALA A 220 -9.78 4.42 -17.87
CA ALA A 220 -10.67 5.28 -17.09
C ALA A 220 -11.45 4.45 -16.05
N ASP A 221 -11.84 3.22 -16.40
CA ASP A 221 -12.51 2.31 -15.48
C ASP A 221 -11.57 1.77 -14.40
N VAL A 222 -10.28 1.54 -14.72
CA VAL A 222 -9.24 1.22 -13.72
C VAL A 222 -9.13 2.33 -12.67
N SER A 223 -9.00 3.60 -13.11
CA SER A 223 -8.91 4.73 -12.20
C SER A 223 -10.19 4.91 -11.38
N LEU A 224 -11.37 4.80 -12.01
CA LEU A 224 -12.65 4.92 -11.31
C LEU A 224 -12.85 3.79 -10.29
N ALA A 225 -12.60 2.55 -10.67
CA ALA A 225 -12.76 1.37 -9.82
C ALA A 225 -11.94 1.48 -8.53
N VAL A 226 -10.67 1.84 -8.66
CA VAL A 226 -9.75 1.97 -7.52
C VAL A 226 -10.13 3.17 -6.65
N THR A 227 -10.52 4.29 -7.25
CA THR A 227 -11.01 5.48 -6.53
C THR A 227 -12.26 5.16 -5.71
N LEU A 228 -13.30 4.57 -6.32
CA LEU A 228 -14.52 4.19 -5.62
C LEU A 228 -14.25 3.18 -4.50
N HIS A 229 -13.36 2.21 -4.74
CA HIS A 229 -13.00 1.25 -3.70
C HIS A 229 -12.35 1.91 -2.50
N ARG A 230 -11.47 2.90 -2.73
CA ARG A 230 -10.87 3.68 -1.66
C ARG A 230 -11.87 4.58 -0.95
N LEU A 231 -12.75 5.25 -1.68
CA LEU A 231 -13.78 6.08 -1.06
C LEU A 231 -14.71 5.22 -0.18
N LYS A 232 -15.02 3.98 -0.58
CA LYS A 232 -15.74 3.02 0.27
C LYS A 232 -14.95 2.68 1.53
N PHE A 233 -13.65 2.39 1.39
CA PHE A 233 -12.76 2.16 2.53
C PHE A 233 -12.74 3.32 3.53
N LEU A 234 -12.73 4.56 3.03
CA LEU A 234 -12.72 5.78 3.83
C LEU A 234 -14.08 6.11 4.47
N GLY A 235 -15.16 5.37 4.20
CA GLY A 235 -16.50 5.70 4.70
C GLY A 235 -17.16 6.88 3.98
N LEU A 236 -16.83 7.06 2.70
CA LEU A 236 -17.36 8.13 1.86
C LEU A 236 -18.43 7.63 0.88
N ALA A 237 -18.69 6.32 0.82
CA ALA A 237 -19.68 5.73 -0.10
C ALA A 237 -21.09 6.31 0.10
N ARG A 238 -21.58 6.37 1.34
CA ARG A 238 -22.93 6.86 1.66
C ARG A 238 -23.13 8.34 1.30
N ARG A 239 -22.08 9.15 1.42
CA ARG A 239 -22.08 10.57 1.04
C ARG A 239 -22.07 10.77 -0.47
N ASN A 240 -21.40 9.89 -1.19
CA ASN A 240 -21.09 10.08 -2.60
C ASN A 240 -22.04 9.34 -3.55
N TRP A 241 -22.35 8.07 -3.36
CA TRP A 241 -23.23 7.35 -4.28
C TRP A 241 -24.34 6.54 -3.62
N GLY A 242 -24.20 6.20 -2.34
CA GLY A 242 -25.22 5.45 -1.60
C GLY A 242 -26.51 6.23 -1.35
N ASN A 243 -27.50 5.54 -0.76
CA ASN A 243 -28.86 6.03 -0.52
C ASN A 243 -29.57 6.55 -1.78
N GLY A 244 -29.24 6.01 -2.95
CA GLY A 244 -29.85 6.41 -4.23
C GLY A 244 -29.37 7.76 -4.77
N LYS A 245 -28.28 8.35 -4.24
CA LYS A 245 -27.77 9.65 -4.73
C LYS A 245 -27.21 9.58 -6.15
N ARG A 246 -26.46 8.51 -6.47
CA ARG A 246 -25.86 8.27 -7.80
C ARG A 246 -26.05 6.80 -8.17
N PRO A 247 -27.27 6.40 -8.59
CA PRO A 247 -27.61 4.99 -8.78
C PRO A 247 -26.84 4.33 -9.91
N ASN A 248 -26.47 5.05 -10.98
CA ASN A 248 -25.70 4.46 -12.08
C ASN A 248 -24.27 4.15 -11.63
N LEU A 249 -23.66 5.05 -10.84
CA LEU A 249 -22.35 4.86 -10.22
C LEU A 249 -22.35 3.72 -9.20
N GLU A 250 -23.40 3.60 -8.40
CA GLU A 250 -23.58 2.48 -7.46
C GLU A 250 -23.67 1.15 -8.21
N ALA A 251 -24.53 1.06 -9.24
CA ALA A 251 -24.66 -0.13 -10.08
C ALA A 251 -23.35 -0.48 -10.80
N TYR A 252 -22.64 0.53 -11.34
CA TYR A 252 -21.31 0.38 -11.94
C TYR A 252 -20.33 -0.23 -10.94
N TYR A 253 -20.27 0.30 -9.71
CA TYR A 253 -19.35 -0.19 -8.69
C TYR A 253 -19.64 -1.65 -8.29
N GLU A 254 -20.91 -2.02 -8.16
CA GLU A 254 -21.30 -3.41 -7.89
C GLU A 254 -20.91 -4.37 -9.04
N ARG A 255 -20.86 -3.90 -10.29
CA ARG A 255 -20.29 -4.67 -11.41
C ARG A 255 -18.77 -4.81 -11.29
N VAL A 256 -18.08 -3.73 -10.96
CA VAL A 256 -16.61 -3.73 -10.77
C VAL A 256 -16.20 -4.77 -9.74
N LEU A 257 -16.92 -4.86 -8.60
CA LEU A 257 -16.62 -5.81 -7.53
C LEU A 257 -16.68 -7.28 -7.99
N LYS A 258 -17.43 -7.60 -9.05
CA LYS A 258 -17.59 -8.95 -9.61
C LYS A 258 -16.51 -9.30 -10.63
N ARG A 259 -15.69 -8.33 -11.07
CA ARG A 259 -14.61 -8.59 -12.03
C ARG A 259 -13.53 -9.45 -11.40
N LYS A 260 -13.08 -10.48 -12.12
CA LYS A 260 -12.05 -11.43 -11.66
C LYS A 260 -10.73 -10.74 -11.33
N ALA A 261 -10.25 -9.84 -12.20
CA ALA A 261 -9.00 -9.11 -11.99
C ALA A 261 -9.11 -8.15 -10.78
N PHE A 262 -10.23 -7.43 -10.66
CA PHE A 262 -10.51 -6.59 -9.50
C PHE A 262 -10.51 -7.40 -8.20
N TYR A 263 -11.26 -8.50 -8.13
CA TYR A 263 -11.32 -9.34 -6.93
C TYR A 263 -9.94 -9.88 -6.54
N LYS A 264 -9.14 -10.34 -7.53
CA LYS A 264 -7.78 -10.84 -7.29
C LYS A 264 -6.87 -9.78 -6.65
N VAL A 265 -6.98 -8.52 -7.07
CA VAL A 265 -6.08 -7.44 -6.62
C VAL A 265 -6.61 -6.73 -5.37
N LEU A 266 -7.90 -6.41 -5.32
CA LEU A 266 -8.54 -5.56 -4.31
C LEU A 266 -9.54 -6.29 -3.38
N GLY A 267 -9.92 -7.53 -3.67
CA GLY A 267 -11.01 -8.23 -2.96
C GLY A 267 -10.83 -8.35 -1.44
N HIS A 268 -9.58 -8.34 -0.96
CA HIS A 268 -9.27 -8.42 0.48
C HIS A 268 -8.77 -7.10 1.08
N VAL A 269 -8.62 -6.03 0.28
CA VAL A 269 -8.02 -4.76 0.73
C VAL A 269 -8.82 -4.13 1.87
N ASN A 270 -10.14 -4.18 1.77
CA ASN A 270 -11.06 -3.65 2.79
C ASN A 270 -11.08 -4.45 4.10
N ASN A 271 -10.45 -5.64 4.15
CA ASN A 271 -10.25 -6.38 5.39
C ASN A 271 -8.85 -6.09 5.96
N ILE A 272 -8.76 -5.08 6.83
CA ILE A 272 -7.49 -4.59 7.40
C ILE A 272 -6.69 -5.67 8.12
N LEU A 273 -7.37 -6.64 8.74
CA LEU A 273 -6.69 -7.76 9.39
C LEU A 273 -5.85 -8.54 8.38
N ILE A 274 -6.44 -8.82 7.21
CA ILE A 274 -5.82 -9.60 6.14
C ILE A 274 -4.84 -8.74 5.33
N SER A 275 -5.22 -7.50 4.98
CA SER A 275 -4.46 -6.66 4.04
C SER A 275 -3.25 -5.94 4.68
N ALA A 276 -3.29 -5.67 5.98
CA ALA A 276 -2.26 -4.88 6.68
C ALA A 276 -1.70 -5.56 7.93
N VAL A 277 -2.56 -6.02 8.85
CA VAL A 277 -2.11 -6.47 10.18
C VAL A 277 -1.34 -7.79 10.10
N LEU A 278 -1.92 -8.82 9.50
CA LEU A 278 -1.29 -10.15 9.39
C LEU A 278 0.03 -10.11 8.60
N PRO A 279 0.11 -9.48 7.41
CA PRO A 279 1.37 -9.36 6.68
C PRO A 279 2.46 -8.65 7.48
N THR A 280 2.10 -7.57 8.18
CA THR A 280 3.04 -6.82 9.02
C THR A 280 3.52 -7.65 10.21
N ALA A 281 2.62 -8.34 10.91
CA ALA A 281 2.98 -9.20 12.03
C ALA A 281 3.92 -10.34 11.59
N PHE A 282 3.63 -10.99 10.47
CA PHE A 282 4.49 -12.02 9.89
C PHE A 282 5.87 -11.46 9.51
N ARG A 283 5.92 -10.27 8.91
CA ARG A 283 7.17 -9.62 8.51
C ARG A 283 8.04 -9.24 9.72
N VAL A 284 7.43 -8.73 10.79
CA VAL A 284 8.12 -8.45 12.05
C VAL A 284 8.65 -9.73 12.68
N ALA A 285 7.85 -10.81 12.70
CA ALA A 285 8.28 -12.11 13.20
C ALA A 285 9.50 -12.64 12.41
N LYS A 286 9.45 -12.58 11.08
CA LYS A 286 10.56 -12.99 10.20
C LYS A 286 11.83 -12.14 10.43
N LYS A 287 11.71 -10.82 10.58
CA LYS A 287 12.86 -9.91 10.85
C LYS A 287 13.47 -10.16 12.24
N ARG A 288 12.66 -10.60 13.22
CA ARG A 288 13.12 -10.90 14.59
C ARG A 288 13.60 -12.33 14.80
N ALA A 289 13.18 -13.29 13.97
CA ALA A 289 13.53 -14.71 14.12
C ALA A 289 15.04 -14.98 14.25
N PRO A 290 15.95 -14.36 13.46
CA PRO A 290 17.39 -14.57 13.61
C PRO A 290 17.93 -14.06 14.96
N ARG A 291 17.36 -12.96 15.47
CA ARG A 291 17.75 -12.41 16.79
C ARG A 291 17.29 -13.32 17.92
N VAL A 292 16.09 -13.89 17.84
CA VAL A 292 15.55 -14.80 18.86
C VAL A 292 16.30 -16.13 18.86
N LEU A 293 16.59 -16.71 17.70
CA LEU A 293 17.41 -17.93 17.60
C LEU A 293 18.85 -17.68 18.07
N GLY A 294 19.42 -16.51 17.74
CA GLY A 294 20.74 -16.12 18.21
C GLY A 294 20.81 -15.97 19.73
N THR A 295 19.79 -15.34 20.36
CA THR A 295 19.76 -15.15 21.82
C THR A 295 19.49 -16.44 22.58
N THR A 296 18.62 -17.33 22.10
CA THR A 296 18.39 -18.63 22.74
C THR A 296 19.62 -19.53 22.67
N LEU A 297 20.33 -19.52 21.54
CA LEU A 297 21.61 -20.22 21.40
C LEU A 297 22.66 -19.68 22.38
N LEU A 298 22.78 -18.36 22.50
CA LEU A 298 23.73 -17.68 23.40
C LEU A 298 23.43 -17.98 24.88
N VAL A 299 22.16 -17.89 25.28
CA VAL A 299 21.73 -18.22 26.65
C VAL A 299 21.96 -19.71 26.94
N GLY A 300 21.68 -20.59 25.99
CA GLY A 300 21.97 -22.02 26.10
C GLY A 300 23.45 -22.32 26.28
N MET A 301 24.33 -21.65 25.51
CA MET A 301 25.78 -21.77 25.65
C MET A 301 26.28 -21.25 27.00
N LEU A 302 25.80 -20.09 27.45
CA LEU A 302 26.17 -19.52 28.76
C LEU A 302 25.71 -20.42 29.92
N ALA A 303 24.50 -20.95 29.85
CA ALA A 303 23.99 -21.90 30.84
C ALA A 303 24.81 -23.21 30.83
N GLY A 304 25.16 -23.72 29.65
CA GLY A 304 26.02 -24.90 29.49
C GLY A 304 27.43 -24.69 30.07
N MET A 305 28.06 -23.56 29.77
CA MET A 305 29.37 -23.19 30.34
C MET A 305 29.32 -23.04 31.87
N GLY A 306 28.27 -22.40 32.39
CA GLY A 306 28.05 -22.27 33.83
C GLY A 306 27.86 -23.62 34.53
N TYR A 307 27.07 -24.53 33.92
CA TYR A 307 26.88 -25.88 34.42
C TYR A 307 28.18 -26.70 34.40
N PHE A 308 28.96 -26.60 33.33
CA PHE A 308 30.25 -27.27 33.21
C PHE A 308 31.25 -26.77 34.27
N ALA A 309 31.34 -25.45 34.47
CA ALA A 309 32.16 -24.84 35.51
C ALA A 309 31.74 -25.31 36.92
N PHE A 310 30.43 -25.35 37.20
CA PHE A 310 29.89 -25.89 38.45
C PHE A 310 30.27 -27.36 38.66
N MET A 311 30.16 -28.20 37.62
CA MET A 311 30.55 -29.61 37.68
C MET A 311 32.04 -29.80 37.92
N CYS A 312 32.90 -29.00 37.26
CA CYS A 312 34.33 -29.00 37.50
C CYS A 312 34.69 -28.60 38.93
N LEU A 313 34.06 -27.53 39.45
CA LEU A 313 34.23 -27.10 40.84
C LEU A 313 33.78 -28.18 41.81
N ARG A 314 32.60 -28.77 41.62
CA ARG A 314 32.07 -29.86 42.46
C ARG A 314 33.01 -31.06 42.50
N LYS A 315 33.54 -31.48 41.34
CA LYS A 315 34.50 -32.59 41.26
C LYS A 315 35.83 -32.26 41.96
N ARG A 316 36.31 -31.02 41.84
CA ARG A 316 37.52 -30.54 42.53
C ARG A 316 37.34 -30.52 44.05
N PHE A 317 36.20 -30.04 44.55
CA PHE A 317 35.86 -30.06 45.98
C PHE A 317 35.69 -31.48 46.52
N ALA A 318 35.04 -32.38 45.77
CA ALA A 318 34.93 -33.79 46.17
C ALA A 318 36.30 -34.47 46.27
N ASN A 319 37.20 -34.24 45.31
CA ASN A 319 38.57 -34.76 45.35
C ASN A 319 39.39 -34.17 46.52
N MET A 320 39.20 -32.88 46.82
CA MET A 320 39.86 -32.24 47.97
C MET A 320 39.38 -32.84 49.31
N MET A 321 38.08 -33.06 49.46
CA MET A 321 37.50 -33.71 50.64
C MET A 321 37.97 -35.17 50.80
N LEU A 322 38.08 -35.92 49.71
CA LEU A 322 38.66 -37.28 49.70
C LEU A 322 40.13 -37.29 50.13
N SER A 323 40.92 -36.31 49.69
CA SER A 323 42.33 -36.15 50.09
C SER A 323 42.50 -35.77 51.57
N ILE A 324 41.57 -35.03 52.14
CA ILE A 324 41.57 -34.66 53.57
C ILE A 324 41.20 -35.89 54.43
N LYS A 325 40.20 -36.68 53.98
CA LYS A 325 39.77 -37.91 54.68
C LYS A 325 40.84 -39.01 54.66
N THR A 326 41.59 -39.14 53.57
CA THR A 326 42.72 -40.09 53.51
C THR A 326 43.89 -39.68 54.40
N ARG A 327 44.12 -38.37 54.64
CA ARG A 327 45.13 -37.90 55.61
C ARG A 327 44.76 -38.14 57.08
N GLN A 328 43.48 -38.20 57.42
CA GLN A 328 43.02 -38.48 58.79
C GLN A 328 43.10 -39.97 59.18
N ASN A 329 43.20 -40.90 58.23
CA ASN A 329 43.33 -42.34 58.52
C ASN A 329 44.79 -42.80 58.73
N TYR A 330 45.76 -41.89 58.78
CA TYR A 330 47.19 -42.17 58.98
C TYR A 330 47.76 -41.58 60.29
N PHE A 331 46.89 -41.22 61.24
CA PHE A 331 47.29 -40.81 62.60
C PHE A 331 46.65 -41.70 63.65
#